data_AF-A0A256HWI6-F1
#
_entry.id   AF-A0A256HWI6-F1
#
_cell.length_a   1.000
_cell.length_b   1.000
_cell.length_c   1.000
_cell.angle_alpha   90.00
_cell.angle_beta   90.00
_cell.angle_gamma   90.00
#
_symmetry.space_group_name_H-M   'P 1'
#
loop_
_entity.id
_entity.type
_entity.pdbx_description
1 polymer ?
#
loop_
_entity_poly.entity_id
_entity_poly.type
_entity_poly.pdbx_seq_one_letter_code
_entity_poly.pdbx_strand_id
1 'polypeptide(L)'
;MRRRALLATATAVSTAPLAGCPVPPWGEVPDTVDGAELTLRREHTGEFESDEPNPHDAAVLIRAVDADPPRLTVRGRLLDGSRECYRIELIEATLDADRLLVRLTAEDDPDWDEEACPDVAVAHPYEVIIEFAEAPVPERVEVRHSDETILDERV
;
A
#
# COMPACT_ATOMS: atom_id res chain seq x y z
N MET A 1 2.91 -45.74 -31.26
CA MET A 1 1.94 -44.62 -31.38
C MET A 1 2.31 -43.54 -30.37
N ARG A 2 2.34 -42.27 -30.81
CA ARG A 2 2.25 -40.98 -30.06
C ARG A 2 3.32 -40.73 -28.97
N ARG A 3 4.39 -39.96 -29.23
CA ARG A 3 4.52 -38.47 -29.16
C ARG A 3 3.86 -37.82 -27.94
N ARG A 4 4.67 -37.29 -27.02
CA ARG A 4 4.68 -35.87 -26.61
C ARG A 4 5.91 -35.53 -25.76
N ALA A 5 6.60 -34.49 -26.21
CA ALA A 5 7.68 -33.77 -25.53
C ALA A 5 7.11 -32.62 -24.68
N LEU A 6 7.98 -31.94 -23.90
CA LEU A 6 8.09 -30.50 -23.59
C LEU A 6 8.74 -30.37 -22.19
N LEU A 7 10.05 -30.12 -22.08
CA LEU A 7 10.70 -28.80 -21.96
C LEU A 7 10.12 -27.94 -20.83
N ALA A 8 10.68 -28.07 -19.63
CA ALA A 8 10.54 -27.07 -18.57
C ALA A 8 11.66 -26.03 -18.74
N THR A 9 11.33 -24.91 -19.36
CA THR A 9 12.15 -23.70 -19.37
C THR A 9 12.08 -23.08 -17.97
N ALA A 10 13.14 -23.25 -17.19
CA ALA A 10 13.37 -22.41 -16.02
C ALA A 10 13.85 -21.03 -16.50
N THR A 11 12.96 -20.05 -16.49
CA THR A 11 13.34 -18.64 -16.61
C THR A 11 13.94 -18.21 -15.28
N ALA A 12 15.25 -18.41 -15.14
CA ALA A 12 16.04 -17.68 -14.16
C ALA A 12 16.14 -16.23 -14.65
N VAL A 13 15.34 -15.34 -14.08
CA VAL A 13 15.48 -13.90 -14.28
C VAL A 13 16.82 -13.51 -13.64
N SER A 14 17.85 -13.43 -14.49
CA SER A 14 19.16 -12.90 -14.12
C SER A 14 19.09 -11.39 -14.28
N THR A 15 18.78 -10.67 -13.19
CA THR A 15 19.02 -9.23 -13.13
C THR A 15 20.51 -9.01 -12.86
N ALA A 16 21.26 -8.74 -13.93
CA ALA A 16 22.63 -8.25 -13.82
C ALA A 16 22.59 -6.75 -13.48
N PRO A 17 23.15 -6.29 -12.34
CA PRO A 17 23.28 -4.87 -12.07
C PRO A 17 24.41 -4.29 -12.92
N LEU A 18 24.04 -3.55 -13.98
CA LEU A 18 24.95 -2.69 -14.71
C LEU A 18 24.90 -1.30 -14.07
N ALA A 19 26.04 -0.86 -13.54
CA ALA A 19 26.32 0.48 -12.98
C ALA A 19 25.62 0.87 -11.66
N GLY A 20 26.28 0.56 -10.54
CA GLY A 20 26.78 1.56 -9.59
C GLY A 20 25.83 2.40 -8.72
N CYS A 21 24.53 2.45 -8.98
CA CYS A 21 23.57 3.07 -8.06
C CYS A 21 22.82 1.95 -7.32
N PRO A 22 22.74 1.97 -5.97
CA PRO A 22 21.78 1.12 -5.30
C PRO A 22 20.41 1.46 -5.88
N VAL A 23 19.68 0.44 -6.34
CA VAL A 23 18.23 0.53 -6.50
C VAL A 23 17.72 -0.02 -5.18
N PRO A 24 17.35 0.85 -4.20
CA PRO A 24 16.51 0.43 -3.09
C PRO A 24 15.28 -0.29 -3.67
N PRO A 25 14.65 -1.21 -2.94
CA PRO A 25 13.56 -2.02 -3.48
C PRO A 25 12.30 -1.17 -3.65
N TRP A 26 12.28 -0.28 -4.66
CA TRP A 26 11.06 0.24 -5.22
C TRP A 26 10.43 -0.93 -5.97
N GLY A 27 9.73 -1.78 -5.20
CA GLY A 27 8.84 -2.76 -5.79
C GLY A 27 7.87 -2.04 -6.70
N GLU A 28 7.40 -2.71 -7.75
CA GLU A 28 6.17 -2.26 -8.39
C GLU A 28 5.12 -2.13 -7.27
N VAL A 29 4.55 -0.92 -7.14
CA VAL A 29 3.48 -0.68 -6.17
C VAL A 29 2.42 -1.75 -6.42
N PRO A 30 2.02 -2.54 -5.41
CA PRO A 30 1.07 -3.61 -5.64
C PRO A 30 -0.31 -2.98 -5.90
N ASP A 31 -0.65 -2.86 -7.19
CA ASP A 31 -1.97 -2.42 -7.65
C ASP A 31 -3.02 -3.53 -7.50
N THR A 32 -2.58 -4.78 -7.29
CA THR A 32 -3.45 -5.95 -7.12
C THR A 32 -2.86 -6.94 -6.12
N VAL A 33 -3.74 -7.62 -5.38
CA VAL A 33 -3.43 -8.84 -4.63
C VAL A 33 -4.42 -9.92 -5.06
N ASP A 34 -4.08 -11.19 -4.95
CA ASP A 34 -4.98 -12.27 -5.36
C ASP A 34 -6.34 -12.16 -4.65
N GLY A 35 -7.38 -11.81 -5.42
CA GLY A 35 -8.74 -11.62 -4.92
C GLY A 35 -9.17 -10.17 -4.63
N ALA A 36 -8.28 -9.18 -4.75
CA ALA A 36 -8.65 -7.76 -4.58
C ALA A 36 -7.82 -6.79 -5.43
N GLU A 37 -8.49 -5.72 -5.89
CA GLU A 37 -7.86 -4.56 -6.51
C GLU A 37 -7.55 -3.51 -5.43
N LEU A 38 -6.36 -2.94 -5.47
CA LEU A 38 -5.91 -1.90 -4.54
C LEU A 38 -5.73 -0.57 -5.26
N THR A 39 -6.27 0.50 -4.67
CA THR A 39 -6.03 1.86 -5.15
C THR A 39 -5.51 2.72 -4.00
N LEU A 40 -4.27 3.19 -4.13
CA LEU A 40 -3.70 4.21 -3.24
C LEU A 40 -4.05 5.62 -3.76
N ARG A 41 -4.59 6.44 -2.87
CA ARG A 41 -4.73 7.89 -3.06
C ARG A 41 -3.87 8.59 -2.02
N ARG A 42 -3.10 9.59 -2.47
CA ARG A 42 -2.24 10.45 -1.63
C ARG A 42 -2.98 11.68 -1.08
N GLU A 43 -4.31 11.62 -1.16
CA GLU A 43 -5.26 12.58 -0.64
C GLU A 43 -6.49 11.83 -0.13
N HIS A 44 -7.25 12.46 0.75
CA HIS A 44 -8.52 11.91 1.22
C HIS A 44 -9.67 12.31 0.32
N THR A 45 -10.63 11.41 0.16
CA THR A 45 -11.97 11.82 -0.22
C THR A 45 -12.79 12.17 1.01
N GLY A 46 -13.35 13.39 1.04
CA GLY A 46 -14.13 13.92 2.16
C GLY A 46 -13.31 14.59 3.27
N GLU A 47 -14.00 15.24 4.20
CA GLU A 47 -13.40 15.81 5.41
C GLU A 47 -13.19 14.73 6.48
N PHE A 48 -12.28 14.96 7.42
CA PHE A 48 -12.23 14.17 8.65
C PHE A 48 -13.38 14.57 9.57
N GLU A 49 -14.19 13.61 10.02
CA GLU A 49 -15.17 13.88 11.06
C GLU A 49 -14.46 14.22 12.37
N SER A 50 -15.05 15.11 13.16
CA SER A 50 -14.42 15.64 14.37
C SER A 50 -14.19 14.61 15.48
N ASP A 51 -14.88 13.47 15.40
CA ASP A 51 -14.81 12.33 16.30
C ASP A 51 -13.87 11.23 15.80
N GLU A 52 -13.29 11.37 14.61
CA GLU A 52 -12.24 10.47 14.15
C GLU A 52 -10.95 10.68 14.96
N PRO A 53 -10.24 9.59 15.31
CA PRO A 53 -9.02 9.70 16.10
C PRO A 53 -7.97 10.55 15.38
N ASN A 54 -7.50 11.59 16.09
CA ASN A 54 -6.26 12.29 15.79
C ASN A 54 -5.33 12.02 16.99
N PRO A 55 -4.12 11.50 16.78
CA PRO A 55 -3.07 12.26 16.10
C PRO A 55 -2.46 11.48 14.93
N HIS A 56 -1.58 12.16 14.18
CA HIS A 56 -0.45 11.60 13.44
C HIS A 56 -0.26 10.07 13.60
N ASP A 57 -0.31 9.35 12.48
CA ASP A 57 -0.09 7.91 12.36
C ASP A 57 -1.27 7.01 12.76
N ALA A 58 -2.43 7.54 13.13
CA ALA A 58 -3.66 6.75 13.23
C ALA A 58 -4.32 6.50 11.85
N ALA A 59 -4.83 5.28 11.64
CA ALA A 59 -5.74 4.98 10.54
C ALA A 59 -7.12 4.57 11.04
N VAL A 60 -8.11 4.70 10.16
CA VAL A 60 -9.47 4.22 10.34
C VAL A 60 -9.83 3.21 9.25
N LEU A 61 -10.59 2.18 9.63
CA LEU A 61 -11.12 1.18 8.71
C LEU A 61 -12.61 1.43 8.45
N ILE A 62 -12.94 1.80 7.21
CA ILE A 62 -14.31 1.95 6.73
C ILE A 62 -14.71 0.67 6.03
N ARG A 63 -15.84 0.10 6.46
CA ARG A 63 -16.33 -1.21 6.02
C ARG A 63 -17.58 -1.05 5.15
N ALA A 64 -17.50 -1.55 3.93
CA ALA A 64 -18.63 -1.70 3.03
C ALA A 64 -18.70 -3.15 2.52
N VAL A 65 -18.71 -4.10 3.46
CA VAL A 65 -18.66 -5.54 3.18
C VAL A 65 -19.91 -6.09 2.51
N ASP A 66 -21.05 -5.42 2.70
CA ASP A 66 -22.33 -5.77 2.07
C ASP A 66 -22.53 -5.10 0.70
N ALA A 67 -21.54 -4.33 0.21
CA ALA A 67 -21.59 -3.75 -1.13
C ALA A 67 -21.32 -4.80 -2.21
N ASP A 68 -21.68 -4.49 -3.45
CA ASP A 68 -21.40 -5.33 -4.64
C ASP A 68 -20.58 -4.52 -5.66
N PRO A 69 -19.25 -4.74 -5.76
CA PRO A 69 -18.44 -5.68 -4.97
C PRO A 69 -18.16 -5.22 -3.52
N PRO A 70 -17.81 -6.14 -2.59
CA PRO A 70 -17.41 -5.79 -1.23
C PRO A 70 -16.19 -4.87 -1.22
N ARG A 71 -16.17 -3.91 -0.28
CA ARG A 71 -15.11 -2.91 -0.21
C ARG A 71 -14.66 -2.62 1.21
N LEU A 72 -13.35 -2.47 1.40
CA LEU A 72 -12.74 -1.88 2.59
C LEU A 72 -11.98 -0.63 2.18
N THR A 73 -12.01 0.40 3.03
CA THR A 73 -11.20 1.61 2.85
C THR A 73 -10.41 1.87 4.11
N VAL A 74 -9.09 1.97 3.98
CA VAL A 74 -8.20 2.43 5.04
C VAL A 74 -7.87 3.89 4.78
N ARG A 75 -8.11 4.75 5.78
CA ARG A 75 -7.79 6.18 5.68
C ARG A 75 -6.90 6.59 6.84
N GLY A 76 -5.85 7.35 6.59
CA GLY A 76 -4.94 7.79 7.66
C GLY A 76 -4.00 8.91 7.27
N ARG A 77 -3.15 9.32 8.21
CA ARG A 77 -2.11 10.33 7.99
C ARG A 77 -0.79 9.77 8.50
N LEU A 78 0.25 9.82 7.69
CA LEU A 78 1.63 9.48 8.10
C LEU A 78 2.40 10.78 8.32
N LEU A 79 3.12 10.92 9.43
CA LEU A 79 3.96 12.09 9.69
C LEU A 79 5.39 11.86 9.16
N ASP A 80 5.84 12.67 8.21
CA ASP A 80 7.22 12.62 7.68
C ASP A 80 7.70 14.00 7.19
N GLY A 81 8.82 14.07 6.49
CA GLY A 81 9.39 15.28 5.90
C GLY A 81 8.47 15.99 4.90
N SER A 82 8.92 17.14 4.38
CA SER A 82 8.13 18.00 3.48
C SER A 82 7.39 17.25 2.37
N ARG A 83 6.12 17.60 2.13
CA ARG A 83 5.29 17.08 1.02
C ARG A 83 5.81 17.45 -0.37
N GLU A 84 6.79 18.34 -0.44
CA GLU A 84 7.46 18.72 -1.70
C GLU A 84 8.47 17.66 -2.13
N CYS A 85 9.07 16.93 -1.18
CA CYS A 85 10.14 15.98 -1.46
C CYS A 85 9.88 14.58 -0.93
N TYR A 86 8.78 14.36 -0.21
CA TYR A 86 8.32 13.04 0.22
C TYR A 86 6.89 12.80 -0.25
N ARG A 87 6.59 11.55 -0.58
CA ARG A 87 5.24 11.10 -0.91
C ARG A 87 4.96 9.73 -0.32
N ILE A 88 3.68 9.44 -0.09
CA ILE A 88 3.25 8.14 0.42
C ILE A 88 3.28 7.11 -0.69
N GLU A 89 3.86 5.96 -0.37
CA GLU A 89 3.94 4.78 -1.21
C GLU A 89 3.36 3.56 -0.48
N LEU A 90 2.70 2.70 -1.25
CA LEU A 90 2.28 1.38 -0.83
C LEU A 90 3.38 0.39 -1.24
N ILE A 91 4.07 -0.17 -0.26
CA ILE A 91 5.26 -1.01 -0.51
C ILE A 91 4.99 -2.50 -0.29
N GLU A 92 3.90 -2.85 0.39
CA GLU A 92 3.47 -4.25 0.53
C GLU A 92 1.96 -4.33 0.67
N ALA A 93 1.37 -5.32 0.00
CA ALA A 93 0.02 -5.76 0.24
C ALA A 93 -0.02 -7.28 0.14
N THR A 94 -0.59 -7.93 1.16
CA THR A 94 -0.82 -9.38 1.12
C THR A 94 -2.23 -9.68 1.62
N LEU A 95 -2.95 -10.50 0.85
CA LEU A 95 -4.27 -10.98 1.21
C LEU A 95 -4.24 -12.50 1.36
N ASP A 96 -4.67 -12.98 2.52
CA ASP A 96 -5.00 -14.37 2.76
C ASP A 96 -6.43 -14.48 3.32
N ALA A 97 -6.88 -15.71 3.61
CA ALA A 97 -8.26 -15.94 4.06
C ALA A 97 -8.57 -15.27 5.41
N ASP A 98 -7.56 -15.06 6.26
CA ASP A 98 -7.72 -14.59 7.63
C ASP A 98 -7.38 -13.09 7.73
N ARG A 99 -6.45 -12.60 6.90
CA ARG A 99 -5.87 -11.26 7.06
C ARG A 99 -5.57 -10.57 5.72
N LEU A 100 -5.93 -9.29 5.66
CA LEU A 100 -5.32 -8.32 4.76
C LEU A 100 -4.24 -7.53 5.50
N LEU A 101 -3.02 -7.52 4.97
CA LEU A 101 -1.91 -6.67 5.42
C LEU A 101 -1.64 -5.61 4.34
N VAL A 102 -1.55 -4.35 4.77
CA VAL A 102 -1.17 -3.20 3.95
C VAL A 102 0.01 -2.49 4.62
N ARG A 103 1.10 -2.26 3.90
CA ARG A 103 2.27 -1.51 4.39
C ARG A 103 2.53 -0.28 3.55
N LEU A 104 2.52 0.87 4.22
CA LEU A 104 2.78 2.18 3.63
C LEU A 104 4.10 2.73 4.18
N THR A 105 4.73 3.61 3.42
CA THR A 105 5.85 4.44 3.90
C THR A 105 5.81 5.79 3.18
N ALA A 106 6.48 6.80 3.74
CA ALA A 106 6.87 7.95 2.94
C ALA A 106 8.23 7.67 2.31
N GLU A 107 8.37 8.01 1.05
CA GLU A 107 9.62 7.88 0.30
C GLU A 107 9.90 9.17 -0.47
N ASP A 108 11.15 9.34 -0.89
CA ASP A 108 11.57 10.51 -1.68
C ASP A 108 10.70 10.64 -2.93
N ASP A 109 10.21 11.85 -3.22
CA ASP A 109 9.47 12.13 -4.44
C ASP A 109 10.46 12.19 -5.63
N PRO A 110 10.37 11.26 -6.60
CA PRO A 110 11.26 11.25 -7.76
C PRO A 110 11.08 12.49 -8.66
N ASP A 111 9.96 13.20 -8.54
CA ASP A 111 9.70 14.43 -9.30
C ASP A 111 10.28 15.68 -8.62
N TRP A 112 10.82 15.56 -7.40
CA TRP A 112 11.51 16.63 -6.69
C TRP A 112 12.94 16.81 -7.21
N ASP A 113 13.25 18.00 -7.73
CA ASP A 113 14.51 18.30 -8.40
C ASP A 113 15.42 19.29 -7.65
N GLU A 114 15.01 19.78 -6.47
CA GLU A 114 15.84 20.66 -5.66
C GLU A 114 16.82 19.91 -4.75
N GLU A 115 17.96 20.55 -4.47
CA GLU A 115 19.08 19.93 -3.74
C GLU A 115 18.80 19.69 -2.25
N ALA A 116 17.76 20.30 -1.68
CA ALA A 116 17.47 20.21 -0.25
C ALA A 116 15.96 20.13 0.04
N CYS A 117 15.56 19.12 0.80
CA CYS A 117 14.27 19.07 1.45
C CYS A 117 14.17 20.13 2.56
N PRO A 118 13.04 20.85 2.68
CA PRO A 118 12.74 21.61 3.89
C PRO A 118 12.74 20.70 5.13
N ASP A 119 13.44 21.13 6.18
CA ASP A 119 13.50 20.43 7.48
C ASP A 119 12.22 20.72 8.29
N VAL A 120 11.12 20.09 7.88
CA VAL A 120 9.79 20.21 8.49
C VAL A 120 9.11 18.86 8.52
N ALA A 121 8.44 18.55 9.63
CA ALA A 121 7.55 17.40 9.72
C ALA A 121 6.12 17.83 9.34
N VAL A 122 5.51 17.11 8.40
CA VAL A 122 4.19 17.39 7.84
C VAL A 122 3.39 16.10 7.72
N ALA A 123 2.07 16.21 7.88
CA ALA A 123 1.18 15.07 7.73
C ALA A 123 0.91 14.80 6.25
N HIS A 124 1.09 13.54 5.86
CA HIS A 124 0.81 13.00 4.55
C HIS A 124 -0.50 12.19 4.58
N PRO A 125 -1.60 12.75 4.06
CA PRO A 125 -2.87 12.04 3.99
C PRO A 125 -2.81 10.87 3.00
N TYR A 126 -3.50 9.77 3.30
CA TYR A 126 -3.67 8.68 2.35
C TYR A 126 -5.03 7.97 2.50
N GLU A 127 -5.46 7.36 1.41
CA GLU A 127 -6.63 6.47 1.35
C GLU A 127 -6.25 5.24 0.51
N VAL A 128 -6.36 4.05 1.10
CA VAL A 128 -6.20 2.77 0.40
C VAL A 128 -7.58 2.16 0.25
N ILE A 129 -8.04 2.03 -0.98
CA ILE A 129 -9.31 1.38 -1.32
C ILE A 129 -9.01 -0.04 -1.75
N ILE A 130 -9.72 -1.00 -1.16
CA ILE A 130 -9.62 -2.41 -1.46
C ILE A 130 -10.98 -2.88 -1.96
N GLU A 131 -11.05 -3.24 -3.25
CA GLU A 131 -12.25 -3.79 -3.89
C GLU A 131 -12.06 -5.30 -4.09
N PHE A 132 -12.87 -6.11 -3.42
CA PHE A 132 -12.76 -7.56 -3.49
C PHE A 132 -13.50 -8.07 -4.72
N ALA A 133 -12.81 -8.84 -5.57
CA ALA A 133 -13.41 -9.37 -6.80
C ALA A 133 -14.59 -10.32 -6.49
N GLU A 134 -14.46 -11.13 -5.43
CA GLU A 134 -15.49 -12.04 -4.93
C GLU A 134 -15.35 -12.16 -3.40
N ALA A 135 -16.43 -12.54 -2.69
CA ALA A 135 -16.34 -12.92 -1.27
C ALA A 135 -15.58 -14.25 -1.12
N PRO A 136 -14.78 -14.47 -0.06
CA PRO A 136 -14.85 -13.78 1.24
C PRO A 136 -13.86 -12.62 1.41
N VAL A 137 -14.35 -11.57 2.08
CA VAL A 137 -13.52 -10.52 2.69
C VAL A 137 -12.80 -11.14 3.90
N PRO A 138 -11.52 -10.80 4.17
CA PRO A 138 -10.76 -11.34 5.31
C PRO A 138 -11.40 -10.95 6.65
N GLU A 139 -11.13 -11.74 7.69
CA GLU A 139 -11.65 -11.48 9.04
C GLU A 139 -10.92 -10.34 9.77
N ARG A 140 -9.73 -9.97 9.30
CA ARG A 140 -8.84 -9.00 9.94
C ARG A 140 -8.11 -8.12 8.93
N VAL A 141 -7.93 -6.85 9.27
CA VAL A 141 -7.10 -5.90 8.53
C VAL A 141 -6.00 -5.39 9.44
N GLU A 142 -4.78 -5.47 8.94
CA GLU A 142 -3.58 -4.91 9.55
C GLU A 142 -2.98 -3.85 8.63
N VAL A 143 -2.70 -2.67 9.18
CA VAL A 143 -2.05 -1.58 8.44
C VAL A 143 -0.76 -1.23 9.17
N ARG A 144 0.33 -1.14 8.41
CA ARG A 144 1.64 -0.75 8.91
C ARG A 144 2.15 0.50 8.23
N HIS A 145 2.75 1.39 9.00
CA HIS A 145 3.62 2.47 8.53
C HIS A 145 5.05 2.03 8.76
N SER A 146 5.81 1.79 7.68
CA SER A 146 7.08 1.09 7.76
C SER A 146 6.93 -0.21 8.58
N ASP A 147 7.57 -0.30 9.75
CA ASP A 147 7.49 -1.44 10.64
C ASP A 147 6.46 -1.29 11.77
N GLU A 148 5.84 -0.14 11.94
CA GLU A 148 4.90 0.13 13.01
C GLU A 148 3.48 -0.26 12.62
N THR A 149 2.81 -1.07 13.44
CA THR A 149 1.38 -1.40 13.25
C THR A 149 0.54 -0.26 13.80
N ILE A 150 -0.21 0.38 12.90
CA ILE A 150 -1.04 1.55 13.21
C ILE A 150 -2.54 1.25 13.19
N LEU A 151 -2.94 0.14 12.57
CA LEU A 151 -4.30 -0.37 12.62
C LEU A 151 -4.26 -1.90 12.65
N ASP A 152 -5.08 -2.46 13.53
CA ASP A 152 -5.26 -3.89 13.69
C ASP A 152 -6.70 -4.16 14.13
N GLU A 153 -7.60 -4.34 13.15
CA GLU A 153 -9.03 -4.44 13.39
C GLU A 153 -9.64 -5.68 12.75
N ARG A 154 -10.72 -6.16 13.36
CA ARG A 154 -11.60 -7.15 12.73
C ARG A 154 -12.51 -6.47 11.73
N VAL A 155 -12.75 -7.14 10.61
CA VAL A 155 -13.69 -6.69 9.59
C VAL A 155 -15.12 -6.88 10.09
#